data_AF-A0AAW9Q2X7-F1
#
_entry.id   AF-A0AAW9Q2X7-F1
#
_cell.length_a   1.000
_cell.length_b   1.000
_cell.length_c   1.000
_cell.angle_alpha   90.00
_cell.angle_beta   90.00
_cell.angle_gamma   90.00
#
_symmetry.space_group_name_H-M   'P 1'
#
loop_
_entity.id
_entity.type
_entity.pdbx_description
1 polymer ?
#
loop_
_entity_poly.entity_id
_entity_poly.type
_entity_poly.pdbx_seq_one_letter_code
_entity_poly.pdbx_strand_id
1 'polypeptide(L)'
;MTGQLVKAMLTTTDSGATSITFQFNPTELNLKRSIKLNRAEGTRTASGMPKISFARPEPATVTLSNLVFDTYEAGTSVYTKLDPILKAVDFVSESVQRPPIYVLAWGSKSYLKCFVTDIDYSLTMFLEDGTPVRAKVTLTLQEVDDDQA
;
A
#
# COMPACT_ATOMS: atom_id res chain seq x y z
N MET A 1 -32.21 -0.63 6.46
CA MET A 1 -30.88 -1.16 6.77
C MET A 1 -29.92 0.00 6.82
N THR A 2 -29.48 0.41 8.01
CA THR A 2 -28.45 1.45 8.18
C THR A 2 -27.15 0.93 7.59
N GLY A 3 -26.71 1.47 6.45
CA GLY A 3 -25.44 1.10 5.84
C GLY A 3 -24.29 1.49 6.76
N GLN A 4 -23.79 0.55 7.55
CA GLN A 4 -22.61 0.75 8.38
C GLN A 4 -21.41 1.00 7.46
N LEU A 5 -20.80 2.19 7.58
CA LEU A 5 -19.62 2.53 6.80
C LEU A 5 -18.46 1.66 7.28
N VAL A 6 -17.97 0.77 6.40
CA VAL A 6 -16.80 -0.06 6.66
C VAL A 6 -15.56 0.67 6.14
N LYS A 7 -14.53 0.75 6.99
CA LYS A 7 -13.26 1.40 6.65
C LYS A 7 -12.33 0.42 5.95
N ALA A 8 -11.56 0.90 4.98
CA ALA A 8 -10.43 0.17 4.43
C ALA A 8 -9.30 0.10 5.47
N MET A 9 -8.61 -1.04 5.51
CA MET A 9 -7.58 -1.34 6.50
C MET A 9 -6.43 -2.14 5.89
N LEU A 10 -5.23 -1.95 6.43
CA LEU A 10 -4.11 -2.88 6.29
C LEU A 10 -3.97 -3.66 7.59
N THR A 11 -4.36 -4.93 7.59
CA THR A 11 -4.28 -5.80 8.78
C THR A 11 -3.02 -6.65 8.72
N THR A 12 -2.34 -6.83 9.84
CA THR A 12 -1.12 -7.64 9.93
C THR A 12 -1.20 -8.64 11.09
N THR A 13 -0.50 -9.76 10.95
CA THR A 13 -0.27 -10.75 12.01
C THR A 13 1.15 -10.69 12.57
N ASP A 14 2.02 -9.83 12.01
CA ASP A 14 3.39 -9.65 12.48
C ASP A 14 3.38 -8.93 13.84
N SER A 15 3.96 -9.54 14.87
CA SER A 15 3.91 -9.03 16.25
C SER A 15 4.64 -7.69 16.46
N GLY A 16 5.58 -7.34 15.58
CA GLY A 16 6.30 -6.05 15.58
C GLY A 16 5.59 -4.94 14.80
N ALA A 17 4.43 -5.22 14.20
CA ALA A 17 3.72 -4.29 13.34
C ALA A 17 2.30 -3.98 13.85
N THR A 18 1.80 -2.81 13.49
CA THR A 18 0.46 -2.35 13.91
C THR A 18 -0.47 -2.32 12.70
N SER A 19 -1.71 -2.81 12.87
CA SER A 19 -2.73 -2.69 11.82
C SER A 19 -3.08 -1.23 11.55
N ILE A 20 -3.15 -0.84 10.28
CA ILE A 20 -3.43 0.53 9.85
C ILE A 20 -4.90 0.62 9.46
N THR A 21 -5.65 1.49 10.14
CA THR A 21 -7.02 1.83 9.77
C THR A 21 -7.06 3.20 9.13
N PHE A 22 -7.53 3.30 7.89
CA PHE A 22 -7.61 4.59 7.21
C PHE A 22 -8.73 5.45 7.82
N GLN A 23 -8.46 6.73 8.08
CA GLN A 23 -9.46 7.61 8.69
C GLN A 23 -10.65 7.84 7.76
N PHE A 24 -10.34 8.06 6.48
CA PHE A 24 -11.27 8.12 5.36
C PHE A 24 -10.94 7.03 4.36
N ASN A 25 -11.97 6.53 3.67
CA ASN A 25 -11.75 5.52 2.65
C ASN A 25 -11.02 6.12 1.43
N PRO A 26 -10.12 5.36 0.78
CA PRO A 26 -9.49 5.80 -0.45
C PRO A 26 -10.55 6.07 -1.53
N THR A 27 -10.31 7.10 -2.35
CA THR A 27 -11.21 7.41 -3.47
C THR A 27 -11.03 6.46 -4.64
N GLU A 28 -9.87 5.82 -4.75
CA GLU A 28 -9.52 4.85 -5.78
C GLU A 28 -8.55 3.79 -5.22
N LEU A 29 -8.70 2.56 -5.67
CA LEU A 29 -7.68 1.52 -5.57
C LEU A 29 -7.13 1.26 -6.98
N ASN A 30 -5.88 1.61 -7.25
CA ASN A 30 -5.28 1.34 -8.56
C ASN A 30 -4.52 0.02 -8.53
N LEU A 31 -5.10 -1.04 -9.11
CA LEU A 31 -4.50 -2.37 -9.16
C LEU A 31 -3.80 -2.61 -10.50
N LYS A 32 -2.48 -2.85 -10.45
CA LYS A 32 -1.66 -3.14 -11.62
C LYS A 32 -1.15 -4.58 -11.56
N ARG A 33 -1.40 -5.33 -12.64
CA ARG A 33 -0.86 -6.68 -12.86
C ARG A 33 -0.18 -6.72 -14.23
N SER A 34 0.95 -7.41 -14.30
CA SER A 34 1.74 -7.50 -15.53
C SER A 34 2.49 -8.81 -15.62
N ILE A 35 2.86 -9.19 -16.84
CA ILE A 35 3.71 -10.36 -17.14
C ILE A 35 4.94 -9.87 -17.88
N LYS A 36 6.10 -10.43 -17.55
CA LYS A 36 7.33 -10.12 -18.29
C LYS A 36 7.32 -10.85 -19.63
N LEU A 37 7.53 -10.10 -20.70
CA LEU A 37 7.58 -10.61 -22.07
C LEU A 37 9.01 -10.53 -22.58
N ASN A 38 9.58 -11.68 -22.96
CA ASN A 38 10.89 -11.70 -23.61
C ASN A 38 10.68 -11.66 -25.12
N ARG A 39 11.25 -10.63 -25.77
CA ARG A 39 11.16 -10.43 -27.22
C ARG A 39 12.52 -10.71 -27.83
N ALA A 40 12.61 -11.71 -28.70
CA ALA A 40 13.86 -12.03 -29.38
C ALA A 40 13.98 -11.21 -30.67
N GLU A 41 14.77 -10.14 -30.63
CA GLU A 41 14.89 -9.14 -31.72
C GLU A 41 15.29 -9.74 -33.08
N GLY A 42 16.08 -10.81 -33.08
CA GLY A 42 16.56 -11.48 -34.30
C GLY A 42 15.66 -12.60 -34.84
N THR A 43 14.60 -12.99 -34.13
CA THR A 43 13.75 -14.12 -34.55
C THR A 43 12.32 -13.66 -34.81
N ARG A 44 11.85 -13.91 -36.04
CA ARG A 44 10.50 -13.55 -36.47
C ARG A 44 9.65 -14.79 -36.76
N THR A 45 8.36 -14.63 -36.62
CA THR A 45 7.36 -15.58 -37.14
C THR A 45 7.30 -15.49 -38.67
N ALA A 46 6.62 -16.43 -39.31
CA ALA A 46 6.45 -16.41 -40.77
C ALA A 46 5.72 -15.14 -41.29
N SER A 47 4.91 -14.49 -40.44
CA SER A 47 4.25 -13.22 -40.75
C SER A 47 5.11 -11.97 -40.44
N GLY A 48 6.38 -12.15 -40.05
CA GLY A 48 7.30 -11.05 -39.75
C GLY A 48 7.19 -10.47 -38.34
N MET A 49 6.28 -10.95 -37.50
CA MET A 49 6.15 -10.49 -36.10
C MET A 49 7.31 -11.01 -35.24
N PRO A 50 7.84 -10.23 -34.28
CA PRO A 50 8.83 -10.72 -33.32
C PRO A 50 8.31 -11.94 -32.56
N LYS A 51 9.15 -12.96 -32.36
CA LYS A 51 8.79 -14.06 -31.47
C LYS A 51 8.78 -13.56 -30.02
N ILE A 52 7.73 -13.92 -29.29
CA ILE A 52 7.52 -13.56 -27.89
C ILE A 52 7.52 -14.85 -27.08
N SER A 53 8.27 -14.88 -25.98
CA SER A 53 8.08 -15.86 -24.92
C SER A 53 7.55 -15.20 -23.66
N PHE A 54 6.63 -15.89 -23.00
CA PHE A 54 5.97 -15.43 -21.79
C PHE A 54 6.76 -15.93 -20.58
N ALA A 55 7.24 -15.01 -19.74
CA ALA A 55 7.83 -15.36 -18.45
C ALA A 55 6.73 -15.50 -17.37
N ARG A 56 7.12 -15.52 -16.10
CA ARG A 56 6.15 -15.54 -14.99
C ARG A 56 5.48 -14.17 -14.81
N PRO A 57 4.27 -14.11 -14.22
CA PRO A 57 3.67 -12.86 -13.76
C PRO A 57 4.59 -12.14 -12.77
N GLU A 58 4.61 -10.81 -12.87
CA GLU A 58 5.24 -9.95 -11.86
C GLU A 58 4.28 -9.78 -10.67
N PRO A 59 4.79 -9.60 -9.43
CA PRO A 59 3.94 -9.32 -8.27
C PRO A 59 3.04 -8.11 -8.53
N ALA A 60 1.75 -8.23 -8.21
CA ALA A 60 0.81 -7.13 -8.39
C ALA A 60 1.22 -5.91 -7.54
N THR A 61 0.87 -4.72 -8.02
CA THR A 61 1.04 -3.47 -7.26
C THR A 61 -0.32 -2.84 -7.04
N VAL A 62 -0.57 -2.33 -5.83
CA VAL A 62 -1.72 -1.48 -5.55
C VAL A 62 -1.23 -0.11 -5.11
N THR A 63 -1.72 0.95 -5.76
CA THR A 63 -1.52 2.32 -5.28
C THR A 63 -2.79 2.83 -4.63
N LEU A 64 -2.67 3.26 -3.37
CA LEU A 64 -3.71 3.91 -2.58
C LEU A 64 -3.43 5.40 -2.54
N SER A 65 -4.23 6.19 -3.25
CA SER A 65 -4.02 7.63 -3.39
C SER A 65 -5.01 8.43 -2.55
N ASN A 66 -4.59 9.64 -2.16
CA ASN A 66 -5.43 10.61 -1.45
C ASN A 66 -5.92 10.12 -0.08
N LEU A 67 -5.12 9.33 0.63
CA LEU A 67 -5.43 8.97 2.02
C LEU A 67 -5.24 10.22 2.88
N VAL A 68 -6.31 10.71 3.49
CA VAL A 68 -6.26 11.89 4.35
C VAL A 68 -6.25 11.45 5.81
N PHE A 69 -5.35 12.05 6.58
CA PHE A 69 -5.31 11.94 8.04
C PHE A 69 -5.47 13.34 8.62
N ASP A 70 -6.32 13.48 9.62
CA ASP A 70 -6.76 14.74 10.20
C ASP A 70 -6.92 14.58 11.71
N THR A 71 -6.26 15.48 12.44
CA THR A 71 -6.31 15.61 13.90
C THR A 71 -6.60 17.05 14.31
N TYR A 72 -7.13 17.89 13.41
CA TYR A 72 -7.38 19.30 13.66
C TYR A 72 -8.35 19.54 14.81
N GLU A 73 -9.48 18.84 14.83
CA GLU A 73 -10.46 18.95 15.92
C GLU A 73 -9.91 18.48 17.27
N ALA A 74 -8.93 17.57 17.25
CA ALA A 74 -8.24 17.12 18.45
C ALA A 74 -7.14 18.09 18.91
N GLY A 75 -6.70 19.01 18.04
CA GLY A 75 -5.58 19.92 18.32
C GLY A 75 -4.24 19.21 18.54
N THR A 76 -4.09 17.97 18.09
CA THR A 76 -2.88 17.15 18.29
C THR A 76 -2.14 16.93 16.97
N SER A 77 -0.83 16.68 17.04
CA SER A 77 -0.04 16.32 15.86
C SER A 77 -0.59 15.11 15.10
N VAL A 78 -0.65 15.22 13.78
CA VAL A 78 -1.11 14.15 12.86
C VAL A 78 -0.15 12.95 12.87
N TYR A 79 1.09 13.13 13.34
CA TYR A 79 2.06 12.04 13.48
C TYR A 79 1.56 10.89 14.36
N THR A 80 0.69 11.17 15.34
CA THR A 80 0.01 10.13 16.13
C THR A 80 -0.77 9.11 15.28
N LYS A 81 -1.17 9.50 14.06
CA LYS A 81 -1.80 8.63 13.05
C LYS A 81 -0.85 8.17 11.96
N LEU A 82 0.18 8.95 11.64
CA LEU A 82 1.16 8.61 10.60
C LEU A 82 2.21 7.62 11.05
N ASP A 83 2.61 7.60 12.33
CA ASP A 83 3.71 6.77 12.80
C ASP A 83 3.56 5.27 12.46
N PRO A 84 2.38 4.63 12.61
CA PRO A 84 2.21 3.24 12.18
C PRO A 84 2.38 3.04 10.67
N ILE A 85 2.04 4.06 9.88
CA ILE A 85 2.17 4.04 8.42
C ILE A 85 3.64 4.17 8.03
N LEU A 86 4.33 5.16 8.60
CA LEU A 86 5.75 5.40 8.33
C LEU A 86 6.60 4.18 8.71
N LYS A 87 6.27 3.49 9.80
CA LYS A 87 6.94 2.25 10.22
C LYS A 87 6.61 1.03 9.35
N ALA A 88 5.65 1.13 8.43
CA ALA A 88 5.26 -0.01 7.59
C ALA A 88 6.30 -0.37 6.52
N VAL A 89 7.31 0.47 6.30
CA VAL A 89 8.48 0.18 5.44
C VAL A 89 9.71 -0.26 6.25
N ASP A 90 9.70 -0.11 7.57
CA ASP A 90 10.78 -0.54 8.45
C ASP A 90 10.76 -2.05 8.64
N PHE A 91 11.85 -2.64 9.13
CA PHE A 91 11.86 -4.06 9.48
C PHE A 91 11.05 -4.33 10.73
N VAL A 92 10.34 -5.47 10.73
CA VAL A 92 9.50 -5.90 11.87
C VAL A 92 10.33 -6.03 13.16
N SER A 93 11.55 -6.56 13.06
CA SER A 93 12.49 -6.69 14.17
C SER A 93 13.92 -6.96 13.66
N GLU A 94 14.91 -7.00 14.56
CA GLU A 94 16.27 -7.45 14.22
C GLU A 94 16.29 -8.91 13.72
N SER A 95 15.40 -9.76 14.23
CA SER A 95 15.28 -11.16 13.83
C SER A 95 14.47 -11.37 12.55
N VAL A 96 13.60 -10.41 12.20
CA VAL A 96 12.74 -10.44 11.00
C VAL A 96 13.10 -9.23 10.14
N GLN A 97 14.15 -9.39 9.34
CA GLN A 97 14.74 -8.36 8.48
C GLN A 97 13.96 -8.15 7.17
N ARG A 98 12.64 -7.96 7.29
CA ARG A 98 11.75 -7.59 6.19
C ARG A 98 10.69 -6.61 6.70
N PRO A 99 10.08 -5.81 5.80
CA PRO A 99 8.90 -5.04 6.15
C PRO A 99 7.75 -5.93 6.63
N PRO A 100 6.82 -5.37 7.43
CA PRO A 100 5.62 -6.08 7.82
C PRO A 100 4.77 -6.48 6.62
N ILE A 101 4.14 -7.63 6.75
CA ILE A 101 3.18 -8.10 5.78
C ILE A 101 1.77 -7.77 6.24
N TYR A 102 1.02 -7.21 5.33
CA TYR A 102 -0.34 -6.77 5.51
C TYR A 102 -1.28 -7.51 4.57
N VAL A 103 -2.56 -7.49 4.92
CA VAL A 103 -3.66 -7.79 4.02
C VAL A 103 -4.46 -6.50 3.85
N LEU A 104 -4.56 -6.02 2.62
CA LEU A 104 -5.46 -4.92 2.26
C LEU A 104 -6.89 -5.46 2.25
N ALA A 105 -7.69 -5.02 3.21
CA ALA A 105 -9.09 -5.42 3.36
C ALA A 105 -10.01 -4.20 3.33
N TRP A 106 -11.16 -4.34 2.67
CA TRP A 106 -12.22 -3.33 2.71
C TRP A 106 -13.59 -3.98 2.54
N GLY A 107 -14.47 -3.78 3.53
CA GLY A 107 -15.74 -4.48 3.58
C GLY A 107 -15.51 -5.96 3.89
N SER A 108 -16.22 -6.84 3.18
CA SER A 108 -16.04 -8.29 3.28
C SER A 108 -14.95 -8.85 2.35
N LYS A 109 -14.19 -7.98 1.66
CA LYS A 109 -13.23 -8.38 0.63
C LYS A 109 -11.79 -8.13 1.10
N SER A 110 -10.98 -9.18 1.02
CA SER A 110 -9.52 -9.09 1.04
C SER A 110 -9.01 -8.93 -0.38
N TYR A 111 -8.25 -7.87 -0.65
CA TYR A 111 -7.81 -7.52 -2.00
C TYR A 111 -6.43 -8.08 -2.33
N LEU A 112 -5.49 -7.97 -1.40
CA LEU A 112 -4.09 -8.31 -1.63
C LEU A 112 -3.38 -8.60 -0.32
N LYS A 113 -2.57 -9.67 -0.28
CA LYS A 113 -1.52 -9.85 0.72
C LYS A 113 -0.27 -9.15 0.21
N CYS A 114 0.26 -8.21 0.97
CA CYS A 114 1.23 -7.24 0.46
C CYS A 114 2.11 -6.65 1.56
N PHE A 115 3.20 -6.00 1.15
CA PHE A 115 3.99 -5.12 1.99
C PHE A 115 4.03 -3.71 1.38
N VAL A 116 4.40 -2.72 2.18
CA VAL A 116 4.52 -1.33 1.71
C VAL A 116 5.90 -1.15 1.07
N THR A 117 5.93 -0.67 -0.17
CA THR A 117 7.19 -0.39 -0.88
C THR A 117 7.54 1.08 -0.88
N ASP A 118 6.53 1.95 -0.83
CA ASP A 118 6.72 3.40 -0.92
C ASP A 118 5.63 4.14 -0.15
N ILE A 119 6.03 5.21 0.53
CA ILE A 119 5.17 6.12 1.27
C ILE A 119 5.51 7.54 0.85
N ASP A 120 4.60 8.15 0.10
CA ASP A 120 4.65 9.58 -0.22
C ASP A 120 3.63 10.30 0.66
N TYR A 121 4.06 11.30 1.43
CA TYR A 121 3.14 12.09 2.23
C TYR A 121 3.50 13.58 2.25
N SER A 122 2.46 14.39 2.36
CA SER A 122 2.56 15.84 2.54
C SER A 122 1.79 16.25 3.79
N LEU A 123 2.43 17.04 4.64
CA LEU A 123 1.77 17.68 5.78
C LEU A 123 1.03 18.91 5.27
N THR A 124 -0.23 19.04 5.66
CA THR A 124 -1.11 20.12 5.25
C THR A 124 -1.84 20.62 6.49
N MET A 125 -2.11 21.91 6.60
CA MET A 125 -2.75 22.50 7.78
C MET A 125 -1.91 22.40 9.06
N PHE A 126 -1.65 23.55 9.66
CA PHE A 126 -0.80 23.70 10.83
C PHE A 126 -1.54 24.54 11.87
N LEU A 127 -1.34 24.24 13.14
CA LEU A 127 -1.74 25.14 14.24
C LEU A 127 -0.85 26.39 14.25
N GLU A 128 -1.22 27.37 15.05
CA GLU A 128 -0.46 28.63 15.20
C GLU A 128 0.98 28.41 15.68
N ASP A 129 1.22 27.32 16.43
CA ASP A 129 2.53 26.92 16.91
C ASP A 129 3.36 26.13 15.88
N GLY A 130 2.82 25.89 14.68
CA GLY A 130 3.46 25.12 13.61
C GLY A 130 3.24 23.61 13.70
N THR A 131 2.44 23.10 14.63
CA THR A 131 2.11 21.67 14.72
C THR A 131 1.30 21.21 13.49
N PRO A 132 1.76 20.20 12.72
CA PRO A 132 1.01 19.66 11.59
C PRO A 132 -0.17 18.84 12.09
N VAL A 133 -1.37 19.15 11.61
CA VAL A 133 -2.62 18.52 12.06
C VAL A 133 -3.39 17.82 10.95
N ARG A 134 -2.90 17.87 9.72
CA ARG A 134 -3.43 17.05 8.63
C ARG A 134 -2.31 16.58 7.71
N ALA A 135 -2.52 15.45 7.06
CA ALA A 135 -1.60 14.92 6.07
C ALA A 135 -2.37 14.24 4.94
N LYS A 136 -1.79 14.30 3.74
CA LYS A 136 -2.22 13.55 2.58
C LYS A 136 -1.14 12.52 2.25
N VAL A 137 -1.52 11.26 2.18
CA VAL A 137 -0.63 10.11 2.00
C VAL A 137 -1.02 9.33 0.74
N THR A 138 -0.01 8.88 0.02
CA THR A 138 -0.10 7.89 -1.05
C THR A 138 0.75 6.68 -0.65
N LEU A 139 0.16 5.48 -0.70
CA LEU A 139 0.86 4.23 -0.41
C LEU A 139 0.98 3.40 -1.67
N THR A 140 2.18 2.86 -1.90
CA THR A 140 2.38 1.80 -2.90
C THR A 140 2.60 0.48 -2.18
N LEU A 141 1.77 -0.50 -2.51
CA LEU A 141 1.79 -1.84 -1.96
C LEU A 141 2.21 -2.83 -3.04
N GLN A 142 3.06 -3.78 -2.68
CA GLN A 142 3.44 -4.87 -3.58
C GLN A 142 2.98 -6.21 -3.02
N GLU A 143 2.43 -7.04 -3.90
CA GLU A 143 2.00 -8.40 -3.60
C GLU A 143 3.17 -9.23 -3.08
N VAL A 144 2.88 -10.06 -2.08
CA VAL A 144 3.82 -11.05 -1.56
C VAL A 144 3.12 -12.39 -1.52
N ASP A 145 3.86 -13.44 -1.88
CA ASP A 145 3.38 -14.81 -1.83
C ASP A 145 3.28 -15.30 -0.37
N ASP A 146 2.47 -16.34 -0.16
CA ASP A 146 2.27 -16.93 1.16
C ASP A 146 3.55 -17.56 1.72
N ASP A 147 4.42 -18.09 0.86
CA ASP A 147 5.68 -18.74 1.23
C ASP A 147 6.79 -17.77 1.68
N GLN A 148 6.60 -16.45 1.48
CA GLN A 148 7.54 -15.40 1.89
C GLN A 148 7.02 -14.60 3.09
N ALA A 149 5.92 -15.05 3.70
CA ALA A 149 5.32 -14.44 4.87
C ALA A 149 5.82 -14.98 6.20
#